data_AF-J5KMY8-F1
#
_entry.id   AF-J5KMY8-F1
#
_cell.length_a   1.000
_cell.length_b   1.000
_cell.length_c   1.000
_cell.angle_alpha   90.00
_cell.angle_beta   90.00
_cell.angle_gamma   90.00
#
_symmetry.space_group_name_H-M   'P 1'
#
loop_
_entity.id
_entity.type
_entity.pdbx_description
1 polymer ?
#
loop_
_entity_poly.entity_id
_entity_poly.type
_entity_poly.pdbx_seq_one_letter_code
_entity_poly.pdbx_strand_id
1 'polypeptide(L)' 'MKRGAYVAALKRANYVLTNIPNSTEKNRALSIMQDAYEKLGYPEYAQKAQELKLAN' A
#
# COMPACT_ATOMS: atom_id res chain seq x y z
N MET A 1 3.73 -2.31 19.51
CA MET A 1 3.07 -1.16 18.84
C MET A 1 3.37 -1.02 17.34
N LYS A 2 4.58 -1.28 16.84
CA LYS A 2 4.94 -1.08 15.40
C LYS A 2 4.06 -1.85 14.39
N ARG A 3 3.72 -3.11 14.69
CA ARG A 3 2.92 -3.98 13.80
C ARG A 3 1.50 -3.44 13.56
N GLY A 4 0.87 -2.85 14.58
CA GLY A 4 -0.47 -2.26 14.47
C GLY A 4 -0.50 -1.00 13.60
N ALA A 5 0.58 -0.21 13.61
CA ALA A 5 0.71 0.97 12.76
C ALA A 5 0.75 0.59 11.26
N TYR A 6 1.46 -0.48 10.90
CA TYR A 6 1.50 -0.97 9.51
C TYR A 6 0.14 -1.51 9.05
N VAL A 7 -0.59 -2.22 9.91
CA VAL A 7 -1.96 -2.67 9.59
C VAL A 7 -2.90 -1.47 9.38
N ALA A 8 -2.79 -0.42 10.21
CA ALA A 8 -3.55 0.81 10.01
C ALA A 8 -3.18 1.52 8.70
N ALA A 9 -1.88 1.58 8.37
CA ALA A 9 -1.41 2.15 7.10
C ALA A 9 -1.98 1.41 5.89
N LEU A 10 -2.00 0.07 5.91
CA LEU A 10 -2.62 -0.75 4.88
C LEU A 10 -4.11 -0.44 4.71
N LYS A 11 -4.86 -0.31 5.80
CA LYS A 11 -6.29 0.05 5.75
C LYS A 11 -6.51 1.42 5.10
N ARG A 12 -5.68 2.42 5.43
CA ARG A 12 -5.79 3.77 4.87
C ARG A 12 -5.41 3.81 3.39
N ALA A 13 -4.34 3.11 3.01
CA ALA A 13 -3.97 2.98 1.61
C ALA A 13 -5.07 2.27 0.80
N ASN A 14 -5.64 1.20 1.33
CA ASN A 14 -6.75 0.49 0.67
C ASN A 14 -7.97 1.39 0.49
N TYR A 15 -8.33 2.17 1.52
CA TYR A 15 -9.41 3.14 1.43
C TYR A 15 -9.20 4.13 0.28
N VAL A 16 -8.00 4.67 0.12
CA VAL A 16 -7.68 5.60 -0.98
C VAL A 16 -7.84 4.91 -2.35
N LEU A 17 -7.32 3.68 -2.50
CA LEU A 17 -7.43 2.93 -3.75
C LEU A 17 -8.89 2.62 -4.13
N THR A 18 -9.75 2.34 -3.15
CA THR A 18 -11.16 2.00 -3.40
C THR A 18 -12.04 3.24 -3.59
N ASN A 19 -11.82 4.30 -2.82
CA ASN A 19 -12.74 5.45 -2.78
C ASN A 19 -12.27 6.64 -3.63
N ILE A 20 -10.98 6.70 -3.99
CA ILE A 20 -10.41 7.79 -4.78
C ILE A 20 -9.66 7.22 -5.99
N PRO A 21 -10.35 6.51 -6.90
CA PRO A 21 -9.71 6.01 -8.12
C PRO A 21 -9.25 7.19 -9.00
N ASN A 22 -8.14 7.00 -9.73
CA ASN A 22 -7.56 7.96 -10.69
C ASN A 22 -6.97 9.25 -10.09
N SER A 23 -6.66 9.26 -8.79
CA SER A 23 -5.91 10.36 -8.17
C SER A 23 -4.41 10.10 -8.20
N THR A 24 -3.61 11.18 -8.19
CA THR A 24 -2.17 11.15 -7.91
C THR A 24 -1.84 10.47 -6.58
N GLU A 25 -2.80 10.43 -5.65
CA GLU A 25 -2.67 9.74 -4.37
C GLU A 25 -2.65 8.21 -4.51
N LYS A 26 -3.01 7.65 -5.67
CA LYS A 26 -2.92 6.20 -5.95
C LYS A 26 -1.49 5.70 -5.81
N ASN A 27 -0.53 6.38 -6.46
CA ASN A 27 0.87 5.98 -6.43
C ASN A 27 1.48 6.09 -5.03
N ARG A 28 1.04 7.10 -4.27
CA ARG A 28 1.43 7.28 -2.87
C ARG A 28 0.87 6.18 -1.98
N ALA A 29 -0.40 5.82 -2.14
CA ALA A 29 -1.05 4.73 -1.40
C ALA A 29 -0.37 3.39 -1.66
N LEU A 30 -0.02 3.09 -2.93
CA LEU A 30 0.70 1.86 -3.30
C LEU A 30 2.11 1.81 -2.67
N SER A 31 2.82 2.94 -2.61
CA SER A 31 4.12 3.01 -1.93
C SER A 31 4.01 2.74 -0.43
N ILE A 32 3.00 3.31 0.24
CA ILE A 32 2.74 3.06 1.67
C ILE A 32 2.37 1.58 1.89
N MET A 33 1.62 0.97 0.97
CA MET A 33 1.30 -0.45 1.01
C MET A 33 2.55 -1.32 0.91
N GLN A 34 3.43 -1.03 -0.05
CA GLN A 34 4.70 -1.74 -0.22
C GLN A 34 5.51 -1.74 1.08
N ASP A 35 5.78 -0.55 1.63
CA ASP A 35 6.58 -0.40 2.85
C ASP A 35 5.94 -1.14 4.04
N ALA A 36 4.61 -1.06 4.17
CA ALA A 36 3.91 -1.74 5.25
C ALA A 36 3.98 -3.27 5.12
N TYR A 37 3.85 -3.81 3.90
CA TYR A 37 3.98 -5.25 3.66
C TYR A 37 5.40 -5.75 3.91
N GLU A 38 6.43 -5.02 3.48
CA GLU A 38 7.83 -5.36 3.78
C GLU A 38 8.09 -5.42 5.30
N LYS A 39 7.64 -4.40 6.04
CA LYS A 39 7.83 -4.33 7.51
C LYS A 39 7.01 -5.39 8.26
N LEU A 40 5.97 -5.94 7.65
CA LEU A 40 5.16 -7.03 8.20
C LEU A 40 5.70 -8.41 7.84
N GLY A 41 6.66 -8.52 6.92
CA GLY A 41 7.24 -9.79 6.45
C GLY A 41 6.44 -10.44 5.33
N TYR A 42 5.77 -9.64 4.50
CA TYR A 42 4.92 -10.09 3.39
C TYR A 42 5.48 -9.62 2.03
N PRO A 43 6.66 -10.11 1.59
CA PRO A 43 7.37 -9.59 0.42
C PRO A 43 6.59 -9.79 -0.90
N GLU A 44 5.83 -10.87 -1.04
CA GLU A 44 4.97 -11.12 -2.21
C GLU A 44 3.91 -10.03 -2.43
N TYR A 45 3.33 -9.51 -1.35
CA TYR A 45 2.33 -8.45 -1.40
C TYR A 45 2.96 -7.08 -1.64
N ALA A 46 4.17 -6.87 -1.13
CA ALA A 46 4.96 -5.67 -1.43
C ALA A 46 5.30 -5.61 -2.93
N GLN A 47 5.78 -6.72 -3.49
CA GLN A 47 6.10 -6.83 -4.91
C GLN A 47 4.87 -6.60 -5.79
N LYS A 48 3.72 -7.17 -5.42
CA LYS A 48 2.46 -6.95 -6.14
C LYS A 48 2.01 -5.48 -6.08
N ALA A 49 2.19 -4.81 -4.95
CA ALA A 49 1.89 -3.37 -4.83
C ALA A 49 2.82 -2.52 -5.73
N GLN A 50 4.09 -2.92 -5.84
CA GLN A 50 5.06 -2.29 -6.74
C GLN A 50 4.71 -2.49 -8.22
N GLU A 51 4.34 -3.70 -8.62
CA GLU A 51 3.89 -4.00 -10.00
C GLU A 51 2.68 -3.16 -10.39
N LEU A 52 1.67 -3.07 -9.49
CA LEU A 52 0.49 -2.25 -9.71
C LEU A 52 0.81 -0.75 -9.85
N LYS A 53 1.86 -0.28 -9.18
CA LYS A 53 2.34 1.11 -9.29
C LYS A 53 2.99 1.37 -10.65
N LEU A 54 3.72 0.41 -11.19
CA LEU A 54 4.39 0.51 -12.50
C LEU A 54 3.43 0.35 -13.68
N ALA A 55 2.29 -0.31 -13.46
CA ALA A 55 1.26 -0.54 -14.48
C ALA A 55 0.29 0.64 -14.70
N ASN A 56 0.47 1.77 -14.02
CA ASN A 56 -0.31 3.01 -14.18
C ASN A 56 0.55 4.15 -14.72
#